data_AF-A0A918ZZS3-F1
#
_entry.id   AF-A0A918ZZS3-F1
#
_cell.length_a   1.000
_cell.length_b   1.000
_cell.length_c   1.000
_cell.angle_alpha   90.00
_cell.angle_beta   90.00
_cell.angle_gamma   90.00
#
_symmetry.space_group_name_H-M   'P 1'
#
loop_
_entity.id
_entity.type
_entity.pdbx_description
1 polymer ?
#
loop_
_entity_poly.entity_id
_entity_poly.type
_entity_poly.pdbx_seq_one_letter_code
_entity_poly.pdbx_strand_id
1 'polypeptide(L)' 'MKNDRLNHAGYLWAFASLRASAGANAHYRRRREHGDWHSAAQRNLFNRMIGQLYHCLQHCKLFDENTAFPTEVASAA' A
#
# COMPACT_ATOMS: atom_id res chain seq x y z
N MET A 1 -7.93 -21.43 -4.38
CA MET A 1 -9.06 -20.55 -4.78
C MET A 1 -8.55 -19.12 -4.91
N LYS A 2 -8.51 -18.52 -6.10
CA LYS A 2 -8.24 -17.08 -6.28
C LYS A 2 -9.56 -16.33 -6.19
N ASN A 3 -9.61 -15.23 -5.43
CA ASN A 3 -10.75 -14.32 -5.43
C ASN A 3 -10.51 -13.21 -6.46
N ASP A 4 -10.96 -13.43 -7.69
CA ASP A 4 -10.67 -12.53 -8.81
C ASP A 4 -11.37 -11.18 -8.68
N ARG A 5 -12.55 -11.14 -8.04
CA ARG A 5 -13.25 -9.88 -7.73
C ARG A 5 -12.43 -9.02 -6.77
N LEU A 6 -11.87 -9.63 -5.72
CA LEU A 6 -11.02 -8.94 -4.77
C LEU A 6 -9.71 -8.47 -5.42
N ASN A 7 -9.10 -9.29 -6.28
CA ASN A 7 -7.91 -8.87 -7.02
C ASN A 7 -8.19 -7.65 -7.90
N HIS A 8 -9.29 -7.66 -8.65
CA HIS A 8 -9.66 -6.56 -9.54
C HIS A 8 -9.91 -5.26 -8.77
N ALA A 9 -10.73 -5.33 -7.70
CA ALA A 9 -10.96 -4.19 -6.81
C ALA A 9 -9.65 -3.68 -6.20
N GLY A 10 -8.77 -4.60 -5.79
CA GLY A 10 -7.48 -4.25 -5.21
C GLY A 10 -6.57 -3.47 -6.16
N TYR A 11 -6.55 -3.81 -7.45
CA TYR A 11 -5.79 -3.04 -8.44
C TYR A 11 -6.34 -1.61 -8.62
N LEU A 12 -7.67 -1.47 -8.70
CA LEU A 12 -8.31 -0.16 -8.85
C LEU A 12 -8.05 0.73 -7.62
N TRP A 13 -8.17 0.17 -6.41
CA TRP A 13 -7.91 0.92 -5.18
C TRP A 13 -6.44 1.30 -5.03
N ALA A 14 -5.52 0.36 -5.32
CA ALA A 14 -4.10 0.65 -5.32
C ALA A 14 -3.76 1.79 -6.30
N PHE A 15 -4.31 1.76 -7.52
CA PHE A 15 -4.10 2.81 -8.51
C PHE A 15 -4.64 4.17 -8.05
N ALA A 16 -5.88 4.22 -7.56
CA ALA A 16 -6.49 5.46 -7.07
C ALA A 16 -5.72 6.07 -5.89
N SER A 17 -5.16 5.23 -5.01
CA SER A 17 -4.39 5.67 -3.84
C SER A 17 -3.11 6.42 -4.20
N LEU A 18 -2.53 6.18 -5.39
CA LEU A 18 -1.25 6.80 -5.80
C LEU A 18 -1.32 8.33 -5.88
N ARG A 19 -2.51 8.90 -6.11
CA ARG A 19 -2.72 10.35 -6.13
C ARG A 19 -3.19 10.89 -4.78
N ALA A 20 -3.88 10.08 -3.99
CA ALA A 20 -4.48 10.49 -2.72
C ALA A 20 -3.52 10.41 -1.52
N SER A 21 -2.49 9.56 -1.60
CA SER A 21 -1.54 9.31 -0.51
C SER A 21 -0.11 9.35 -1.03
N ALA A 22 0.70 10.23 -0.44
CA ALA A 22 2.11 10.36 -0.78
C ALA A 22 2.89 9.11 -0.33
N GLY A 23 2.55 8.54 0.84
CA GLY A 23 3.14 7.31 1.35
C GLY A 23 2.84 6.10 0.46
N ALA A 24 1.60 5.97 -0.04
CA ALA A 24 1.22 4.93 -0.98
C ALA A 24 1.99 5.06 -2.30
N ASN A 25 2.14 6.28 -2.83
CA ASN A 25 2.91 6.55 -4.03
C ASN A 25 4.38 6.18 -3.85
N ALA A 26 5.01 6.64 -2.77
CA ALA A 26 6.40 6.34 -2.46
C ALA A 26 6.63 4.83 -2.30
N HIS A 27 5.75 4.13 -1.59
CA HIS A 27 5.81 2.69 -1.46
C HIS A 27 5.73 1.99 -2.82
N TYR A 28 4.75 2.36 -3.66
CA TYR A 28 4.60 1.80 -4.99
C TYR A 28 5.82 2.06 -5.89
N ARG A 29 6.35 3.29 -5.88
CA ARG A 29 7.54 3.65 -6.65
C ARG A 29 8.76 2.84 -6.22
N ARG A 30 9.01 2.72 -4.91
CA ARG A 30 10.08 1.87 -4.37
C ARG A 30 9.97 0.44 -4.90
N ARG A 31 8.75 -0.13 -4.95
CA ARG A 31 8.53 -1.47 -5.52
C ARG A 31 8.85 -1.54 -7.01
N ARG A 32 8.43 -0.54 -7.79
CA ARG A 32 8.76 -0.44 -9.22
C ARG A 32 10.27 -0.32 -9.44
N GLU A 33 10.97 0.45 -8.61
CA GLU A 33 12.42 0.64 -8.67
C GLU A 33 13.18 -0.65 -8.29
N HIS A 34 12.63 -1.47 -7.39
CA HIS A 34 13.14 -2.81 -7.09
C HIS A 34 12.89 -3.86 -8.20
N GLY A 35 12.24 -3.49 -9.31
CA GLY A 35 12.02 -4.38 -10.44
C GLY A 35 10.65 -5.07 -10.48
N ASP A 36 9.73 -4.73 -9.57
CA ASP A 36 8.36 -5.25 -9.68
C ASP A 36 7.66 -4.70 -10.93
N TRP A 37 7.04 -5.62 -11.68
CA TRP A 37 6.07 -5.25 -12.71
C TRP A 37 4.89 -4.50 -12.10
N HIS A 38 4.18 -3.71 -12.92
CA HIS A 38 3.09 -2.83 -12.46
C HIS A 38 2.06 -3.53 -11.55
N SER A 39 1.58 -4.70 -11.98
CA SER A 39 0.61 -5.50 -11.23
C SER A 39 1.19 -6.06 -9.92
N ALA A 40 2.45 -6.48 -9.91
CA ALA A 40 3.10 -6.97 -8.69
C ALA A 40 3.26 -5.84 -7.64
N ALA A 41 3.63 -4.65 -8.09
CA ALA A 41 3.75 -3.47 -7.24
C ALA A 41 2.38 -3.02 -6.69
N GLN A 42 1.33 -3.00 -7.51
CA GLN A 42 -0.03 -2.69 -7.06
C GLN A 42 -0.57 -3.72 -6.07
N ARG A 43 -0.33 -5.02 -6.32
CA ARG A 43 -0.74 -6.08 -5.40
C ARG A 43 -0.07 -5.93 -4.03
N ASN A 44 1.20 -5.56 -4.02
CA ASN A 44 1.91 -5.30 -2.76
C ASN A 44 1.37 -4.08 -2.01
N LEU A 45 1.11 -2.99 -2.74
CA LEU A 45 0.49 -1.82 -2.16
C LEU A 45 -0.88 -2.15 -1.55
N PHE A 46 -1.75 -2.82 -2.32
CA PHE A 46 -3.07 -3.22 -1.86
C PHE A 46 -3.02 -4.13 -0.63
N ASN A 47 -2.15 -5.14 -0.62
CA ASN A 47 -1.99 -6.02 0.53
C ASN A 47 -1.58 -5.25 1.80
N ARG A 48 -0.69 -4.25 1.65
CA ARG A 48 -0.30 -3.39 2.76
C ARG A 48 -1.47 -2.54 3.27
N MET A 49 -2.27 -1.97 2.37
CA MET A 49 -3.46 -1.19 2.74
C MET A 49 -4.51 -2.04 3.49
N ILE A 50 -4.76 -3.27 3.03
CA ILE A 50 -5.68 -4.19 3.73
C ILE A 50 -5.15 -4.56 5.11
N GLY A 51 -3.84 -4.80 5.25
CA GLY A 51 -3.22 -5.04 6.55
C GLY A 51 -3.41 -3.86 7.51
N GLN A 52 -3.27 -2.63 7.02
CA GLN A 52 -3.47 -1.43 7.83
C GLN A 52 -4.94 -1.19 8.19
N LEU A 53 -5.86 -1.43 7.24
CA LEU A 53 -7.30 -1.38 7.51
C LEU A 53 -7.67 -2.39 8.61
N TYR A 54 -7.17 -3.62 8.50
CA TYR A 54 -7.41 -4.66 9.50
C TYR A 54 -6.90 -4.24 10.89
N HIS A 55 -5.67 -3.71 10.98
CA HIS A 55 -5.13 -3.17 12.23
C HIS A 55 -6.00 -2.04 12.81
N CYS A 56 -6.42 -1.08 11.97
CA CYS A 56 -7.28 0.03 12.39
C CYS A 56 -8.62 -0.47 12.96
N LEU A 57 -9.25 -1.43 12.29
CA LEU A 57 -10.52 -2.03 12.72
C LEU A 57 -10.34 -2.84 14.01
N GLN A 58 -9.27 -3.64 14.11
CA GLN A 58 -8.99 -4.48 15.28
C GLN A 58 -8.74 -3.66 16.55
N HIS A 59 -8.10 -2.49 16.41
CA HIS A 59 -7.75 -1.63 17.53
C HIS A 59 -8.69 -0.43 17.71
N CYS A 60 -9.75 -0.32 16.91
CA CYS A 60 -10.65 0.83 16.86
C CYS A 60 -9.89 2.17 16.71
N LYS A 61 -8.86 2.20 15.87
CA LYS A 61 -8.03 3.38 15.61
C LYS A 61 -8.33 3.98 14.25
N LEU A 62 -8.19 5.30 14.16
CA LEU A 62 -8.21 6.00 12.87
C LEU A 62 -6.94 5.65 12.08
N PHE A 63 -7.08 5.69 10.76
CA PHE A 63 -5.95 5.50 9.85
C PHE A 63 -4.92 6.61 10.03
N ASP A 64 -3.64 6.23 10.14
CA ASP A 64 -2.49 7.13 10.15
C ASP A 64 -1.54 6.72 9.02
N GLU A 65 -1.28 7.65 8.10
CA GLU A 65 -0.45 7.43 6.93
C GLU A 65 1.02 7.14 7.29
N ASN A 66 1.55 7.74 8.35
CA ASN A 66 2.94 7.52 8.76
C ASN A 66 3.14 6.12 9.32
N THR A 67 2.16 5.62 10.06
CA THR A 67 2.12 4.24 10.54
C THR A 67 1.92 3.26 9.38
N ALA A 68 1.06 3.62 8.42
CA ALA A 68 0.76 2.80 7.27
C ALA A 68 1.93 2.70 6.28
N PHE A 69 2.65 3.78 6.05
CA PHE A 69 3.78 3.90 5.14
C PHE A 69 4.93 4.63 5.85
N PRO A 70 5.69 3.93 6.70
CA PRO A 70 6.83 4.54 7.36
C PRO A 70 7.83 4.92 6.28
N THR A 71 8.07 6.22 6.15
CA THR A 71 9.22 6.73 5.41
C THR A 71 10.44 6.27 6.17
N GLU A 72 11.31 5.49 5.55
CA GLU A 72 12.69 5.40 6.04
C GLU A 72 13.26 6.81 5.91
N VAL A 73 13.09 7.62 6.95
CA VAL A 73 13.97 8.76 7.17
C VAL A 73 15.34 8.13 7.19
N ALA A 74 16.11 8.36 6.13
CA ALA A 74 17.48 7.91 6.04
C ALA A 74 18.12 8.21 7.40
N SER A 75 18.51 7.15 8.13
CA SER A 75 19.33 7.30 9.31
C SER A 75 20.64 7.86 8.78
N ALA A 76 20.74 9.19 8.70
CA ALA A 76 21.98 9.88 8.43
C ALA A 76 22.87 9.61 9.64
N ALA A 77 23.88 8.76 9.42
CA ALA A 77 25.02 8.59 10.30
C ALA A 77 25.98 9.78 10.13
#